data_AF-A0A7S2NFJ5-F1
#
_entry.id   AF-A0A7S2NFJ5-F1
#
_cell.length_a   1.000
_cell.length_b   1.000
_cell.length_c   1.000
_cell.angle_alpha   90.00
_cell.angle_beta   90.00
_cell.angle_gamma   90.00
#
_symmetry.space_group_name_H-M   'P 1'
#
loop_
_entity.id
_entity.type
_entity.pdbx_description
1 polymer ?
#
loop_
_entity_poly.entity_id
_entity_poly.type
_entity_poly.pdbx_seq_one_letter_code
_entity_poly.pdbx_strand_id
1 'polypeptide(L)'
;ADGSWRPPPSIADGVYTLPIFSTKFCKLLYEELKAFSRSGLPCGRPNSMNRFGMLLDELGLTPGLITPLVRDYVRPLAACLAPLAAVGGGAIDHHKAFVVAYRMGEDEELSQHFDNAEVTLNANLGVDFEGGELVFYGHKDRAGDTPVACHEWTSESGGLEIGHGVLHLGAQVDGAHSIA
;
A
#
# COMPACT_ATOMS: atom_id res chain seq x y z
N ALA A 1 9.45 10.30 25.02
CA ALA A 1 8.35 10.96 24.31
C ALA A 1 7.32 11.39 25.34
N ASP A 2 6.79 12.60 25.25
CA ASP A 2 5.87 13.23 26.22
C ASP A 2 4.42 12.71 26.14
N GLY A 3 4.18 11.65 25.36
CA GLY A 3 2.85 11.07 25.16
C GLY A 3 1.92 11.94 24.29
N SER A 4 2.41 13.06 23.75
CA SER A 4 1.62 13.88 22.84
C SER A 4 1.45 13.17 21.50
N TRP A 5 0.20 13.14 21.01
CA TRP A 5 -0.09 12.67 19.66
C TRP A 5 0.59 13.57 18.65
N ARG A 6 1.28 12.96 17.68
CA ARG A 6 1.83 13.64 16.52
C ARG A 6 1.38 12.87 15.27
N PRO A 7 0.82 13.56 14.26
CA PRO A 7 0.49 12.88 13.02
C PRO A 7 1.76 12.34 12.35
N PRO A 8 1.66 11.25 11.58
CA PRO A 8 2.76 10.78 10.75
C PRO A 8 3.21 11.86 9.75
N PRO A 9 4.47 11.78 9.25
CA PRO A 9 4.92 12.63 8.16
C PRO A 9 3.95 12.58 6.98
N SER A 10 3.77 13.72 6.32
CA SER A 10 2.87 13.88 5.17
C SER A 10 3.66 14.44 4.00
N ILE A 11 3.48 13.85 2.82
CA ILE A 11 4.15 14.25 1.58
C ILE A 11 3.22 15.05 0.65
N ALA A 12 1.91 14.93 0.84
CA ALA A 12 0.87 15.74 0.22
C ALA A 12 -0.39 15.71 1.10
N ASP A 13 -1.35 16.62 0.86
CA ASP A 13 -2.61 16.63 1.59
C ASP A 13 -3.33 15.28 1.47
N GLY A 14 -3.60 14.64 2.61
CA GLY A 14 -4.20 13.31 2.65
C GLY A 14 -3.28 12.17 2.21
N VAL A 15 -1.95 12.36 2.18
CA VAL A 15 -0.94 11.33 1.88
C VAL A 15 0.11 11.31 3.00
N TYR A 16 0.25 10.17 3.67
CA TYR A 16 1.07 10.00 4.87
C TYR A 16 2.03 8.82 4.74
N THR A 17 3.27 8.98 5.22
CA THR A 17 4.26 7.89 5.26
C THR A 17 4.43 7.37 6.69
N LEU A 18 4.55 6.06 6.85
CA LEU A 18 4.62 5.44 8.17
C LEU A 18 5.21 4.01 8.13
N PRO A 19 5.82 3.55 9.23
CA PRO A 19 6.14 2.14 9.41
C PRO A 19 4.86 1.32 9.61
N ILE A 20 4.66 0.29 8.78
CA ILE A 20 3.48 -0.59 8.83
C ILE A 20 3.86 -1.94 9.44
N PHE A 21 4.86 -2.58 8.86
CA PHE A 21 5.26 -3.93 9.22
C PHE A 21 6.71 -3.98 9.66
N SER A 22 7.02 -4.94 10.54
CA SER A 22 8.42 -5.27 10.81
C SER A 22 9.05 -5.97 9.61
N THR A 23 10.34 -5.74 9.38
CA THR A 23 11.13 -6.46 8.36
C THR A 23 11.01 -7.98 8.50
N LYS A 24 10.92 -8.52 9.73
CA LYS A 24 10.73 -9.95 9.98
C LYS A 24 9.40 -10.45 9.43
N PHE A 25 8.33 -9.69 9.67
CA PHE A 25 7.00 -10.02 9.15
C PHE A 25 6.98 -9.99 7.62
N CYS A 26 7.53 -8.95 6.99
CA CYS A 26 7.62 -8.85 5.54
C CYS A 26 8.34 -10.05 4.92
N LYS A 27 9.47 -10.49 5.51
CA LYS A 27 10.19 -11.69 5.05
C LYS A 27 9.36 -12.96 5.17
N LEU A 28 8.64 -13.16 6.28
CA LEU A 28 7.77 -14.33 6.46
C LEU A 28 6.62 -14.33 5.46
N LEU A 29 5.97 -13.18 5.25
CA LEU A 29 4.90 -13.04 4.28
C LEU A 29 5.41 -13.29 2.86
N TYR A 30 6.59 -12.77 2.52
CA TYR A 30 7.22 -13.00 1.22
C TYR A 30 7.51 -14.49 0.94
N GLU A 31 8.04 -15.22 1.93
CA GLU A 31 8.24 -16.67 1.80
C GLU A 31 6.93 -17.43 1.60
N GLU A 32 5.87 -17.04 2.32
CA GLU A 32 4.54 -17.64 2.18
C GLU A 32 3.96 -17.39 0.78
N LEU A 33 4.07 -16.16 0.25
CA LEU A 33 3.64 -15.82 -1.11
C LEU A 33 4.39 -16.68 -2.15
N LYS A 34 5.70 -16.89 -1.98
CA LYS A 34 6.49 -17.80 -2.85
C LYS A 34 6.07 -19.26 -2.70
N ALA A 35 5.75 -19.73 -1.50
CA ALA A 35 5.28 -21.09 -1.27
C ALA A 35 3.91 -21.31 -1.95
N PHE A 36 2.99 -20.37 -1.77
CA PHE A 36 1.67 -20.39 -2.40
C PHE A 36 1.78 -20.37 -3.92
N SER A 37 2.62 -19.49 -4.50
CA SER A 37 2.88 -19.46 -5.95
C SER A 37 3.35 -20.82 -6.49
N ARG A 38 4.25 -21.50 -5.78
CA ARG A 38 4.79 -22.81 -6.16
C ARG A 38 3.80 -23.96 -5.98
N SER A 39 2.76 -23.79 -5.16
CA SER A 39 1.77 -24.82 -4.90
C SER A 39 0.87 -25.12 -6.12
N GLY A 40 0.74 -24.16 -7.04
CA GLY A 40 -0.18 -24.25 -8.18
C GLY A 40 -1.65 -24.14 -7.80
N LEU A 41 -1.96 -23.76 -6.56
CA LEU A 41 -3.33 -23.45 -6.15
C LEU A 41 -3.86 -22.24 -6.94
N PRO A 42 -5.16 -22.23 -7.26
CA PRO A 42 -5.75 -21.13 -8.01
C PRO A 42 -5.65 -19.82 -7.20
N CYS A 43 -5.27 -18.75 -7.89
CA CYS A 43 -5.26 -17.39 -7.34
C CYS A 43 -5.80 -16.42 -8.39
N GLY A 44 -6.74 -15.57 -7.97
CA GLY A 44 -7.25 -14.47 -8.77
C GLY A 44 -6.21 -13.36 -8.94
N ARG A 45 -6.46 -12.51 -9.94
CA ARG A 45 -5.65 -11.30 -10.14
C ARG A 45 -5.87 -10.31 -8.99
N PRO A 46 -4.82 -9.57 -8.58
CA PRO A 46 -4.92 -8.59 -7.49
C PRO A 46 -5.97 -7.50 -7.79
N ASN A 47 -5.98 -6.97 -9.02
CA ASN A 47 -6.96 -6.01 -9.50
C ASN A 47 -7.09 -6.07 -11.04
N SER A 48 -7.87 -5.15 -11.64
CA SER A 48 -8.11 -5.11 -13.09
C SER A 48 -6.95 -4.59 -13.92
N MET A 49 -5.97 -3.93 -13.30
CA MET A 49 -4.84 -3.26 -13.94
C MET A 49 -3.53 -4.03 -13.77
N ASN A 50 -3.38 -4.82 -12.70
CA ASN A 50 -2.24 -5.67 -12.44
C ASN A 50 -2.55 -7.13 -12.81
N ARG A 51 -1.65 -7.74 -13.59
CA ARG A 51 -1.71 -9.15 -14.01
C ARG A 51 -1.05 -10.07 -12.99
N PHE A 52 -0.04 -9.60 -12.26
CA PHE A 52 0.76 -10.41 -11.35
C PHE A 52 0.61 -9.96 -9.90
N GLY A 53 0.36 -10.95 -9.03
CA GLY A 53 0.05 -10.71 -7.63
C GLY A 53 -0.87 -11.76 -7.06
N MET A 54 -1.38 -11.52 -5.85
CA MET A 54 -2.25 -12.46 -5.14
C MET A 54 -3.29 -11.72 -4.29
N LEU A 55 -4.49 -12.26 -4.23
CA LEU A 55 -5.52 -11.82 -3.29
C LEU A 55 -5.25 -12.43 -1.92
N LEU A 56 -5.09 -11.61 -0.89
CA LEU A 56 -4.73 -12.10 0.46
C LEU A 56 -5.86 -12.91 1.12
N ASP A 57 -7.09 -12.73 0.65
CA ASP A 57 -8.24 -13.53 1.08
C ASP A 57 -8.15 -14.98 0.62
N GLU A 58 -7.65 -15.22 -0.59
CA GLU A 58 -7.48 -16.58 -1.14
C GLU A 58 -6.34 -17.34 -0.45
N LEU A 59 -5.40 -16.61 0.19
CA LEU A 59 -4.39 -17.18 1.08
C LEU A 59 -4.92 -17.41 2.51
N GLY A 60 -6.18 -17.07 2.79
CA GLY A 60 -6.79 -17.20 4.11
C GLY A 60 -6.27 -16.17 5.14
N LEU A 61 -5.61 -15.10 4.69
CA LEU A 61 -5.01 -14.10 5.59
C LEU A 61 -6.00 -13.03 6.05
N THR A 62 -7.20 -12.96 5.47
CA THR A 62 -8.22 -11.97 5.84
C THR A 62 -8.58 -11.99 7.33
N PRO A 63 -8.99 -13.12 7.95
CA PRO A 63 -9.48 -13.11 9.32
C PRO A 63 -8.37 -12.89 10.36
N GLY A 64 -7.17 -13.44 10.09
CA GLY A 64 -6.06 -13.46 11.05
C GLY A 64 -5.09 -12.29 10.93
N LEU A 65 -5.03 -11.61 9.78
CA LEU A 65 -4.07 -10.54 9.52
C LEU A 65 -4.75 -9.24 9.09
N ILE A 66 -5.54 -9.27 8.01
CA ILE A 66 -6.05 -8.03 7.40
C ILE A 66 -7.18 -7.41 8.22
N THR A 67 -8.13 -8.21 8.70
CA THR A 67 -9.24 -7.70 9.52
C THR A 67 -8.75 -7.03 10.80
N PRO A 68 -7.83 -7.63 11.60
CA PRO A 68 -7.24 -6.95 12.75
C PRO A 68 -6.41 -5.72 12.36
N LEU A 69 -5.62 -5.76 11.29
CA LEU A 69 -4.84 -4.60 10.83
C LEU A 69 -5.73 -3.39 10.55
N VAL A 70 -6.83 -3.60 9.82
CA VAL A 70 -7.77 -2.54 9.49
C VAL A 70 -8.50 -2.04 10.74
N ARG A 71 -9.06 -2.96 11.54
CA ARG A 71 -9.87 -2.64 12.72
C ARG A 71 -9.08 -1.92 13.81
N ASP A 72 -7.89 -2.41 14.12
CA ASP A 72 -7.14 -2.02 15.32
C ASP A 72 -6.10 -0.93 15.04
N TYR A 73 -5.68 -0.74 13.79
CA TYR A 73 -4.62 0.20 13.44
C TYR A 73 -5.06 1.22 12.40
N VAL A 74 -5.48 0.79 11.20
CA VAL A 74 -5.78 1.72 10.09
C VAL A 74 -6.98 2.60 10.42
N ARG A 75 -8.08 2.02 10.89
CA ARG A 75 -9.31 2.76 11.21
C ARG A 75 -9.10 3.80 12.33
N PRO A 76 -8.50 3.47 13.48
CA PRO A 76 -8.19 4.48 14.50
C PRO A 76 -7.24 5.57 13.99
N LEU A 77 -6.23 5.22 13.20
CA LEU A 77 -5.30 6.19 12.62
C LEU A 77 -6.02 7.14 11.65
N ALA A 78 -6.82 6.59 10.74
CA ALA A 78 -7.58 7.36 9.76
C ALA A 78 -8.62 8.29 10.43
N ALA A 79 -9.21 7.88 11.56
CA ALA A 79 -10.09 8.74 12.34
C ALA A 79 -9.40 9.99 12.90
N CYS A 80 -8.08 9.93 13.14
CA CYS A 80 -7.28 11.02 13.68
C CYS A 80 -6.67 11.94 12.63
N LEU A 81 -6.68 11.54 11.35
CA LEU A 81 -6.10 12.29 10.24
C LEU A 81 -7.21 13.02 9.49
N ALA A 82 -7.28 14.35 9.64
CA ALA A 82 -8.44 15.14 9.20
C ALA A 82 -8.90 14.87 7.74
N PRO A 83 -8.02 14.75 6.72
CA PRO A 83 -8.44 14.39 5.37
C PRO A 83 -9.11 13.01 5.30
N LEU A 84 -8.53 11.99 5.93
CA LEU A 84 -9.06 10.62 5.93
C LEU A 84 -10.34 10.51 6.76
N ALA A 85 -10.41 11.21 7.88
CA ALA A 85 -11.60 11.28 8.72
C ALA A 85 -12.80 11.89 7.97
N ALA A 86 -12.55 12.92 7.15
CA ALA A 86 -13.58 13.60 6.36
C ALA A 86 -14.26 12.71 5.32
N VAL A 87 -13.59 11.65 4.86
CA VAL A 87 -14.15 10.65 3.93
C VAL A 87 -14.67 9.40 4.64
N GLY A 88 -14.74 9.39 5.97
CA GLY A 88 -15.25 8.24 6.73
C GLY A 88 -14.20 7.20 7.10
N GLY A 89 -12.90 7.50 7.04
CA GLY A 89 -11.82 6.57 7.38
C GLY A 89 -11.91 5.99 8.82
N GLY A 90 -12.58 6.68 9.74
CA GLY A 90 -12.89 6.16 11.08
C GLY A 90 -14.04 5.15 11.16
N ALA A 91 -14.68 4.82 10.04
CA ALA A 91 -15.84 3.93 9.95
C ALA A 91 -15.67 2.80 8.92
N ILE A 92 -14.44 2.56 8.45
CA ILE A 92 -14.12 1.45 7.52
C ILE A 92 -14.65 0.12 8.07
N ASP A 93 -15.48 -0.56 7.28
CA ASP A 93 -16.15 -1.81 7.62
C ASP A 93 -15.89 -2.94 6.60
N HIS A 94 -15.33 -2.61 5.43
CA HIS A 94 -14.92 -3.55 4.39
C HIS A 94 -13.48 -3.25 3.94
N HIS A 95 -12.83 -4.25 3.37
CA HIS A 95 -11.50 -4.08 2.79
C HIS A 95 -11.29 -5.07 1.65
N LYS A 96 -10.46 -4.66 0.68
CA LYS A 96 -9.90 -5.53 -0.34
C LYS A 96 -8.39 -5.47 -0.23
N ALA A 97 -7.75 -6.61 -0.01
CA ALA A 97 -6.32 -6.69 0.20
C ALA A 97 -5.67 -7.66 -0.78
N PHE A 98 -4.58 -7.20 -1.39
CA PHE A 98 -3.83 -7.95 -2.37
C PHE A 98 -2.36 -7.53 -2.35
N VAL A 99 -1.50 -8.38 -2.90
CA VAL A 99 -0.10 -8.08 -3.18
C VAL A 99 0.04 -7.94 -4.69
N VAL A 100 0.80 -6.94 -5.13
CA VAL A 100 1.22 -6.77 -6.51
C VAL A 100 2.67 -7.22 -6.63
N ALA A 101 3.00 -7.93 -7.70
CA ALA A 101 4.37 -8.32 -8.03
C ALA A 101 4.80 -7.59 -9.30
N TYR A 102 5.71 -6.63 -9.15
CA TYR A 102 6.38 -5.97 -10.28
C TYR A 102 7.65 -6.74 -10.64
N ARG A 103 7.87 -6.98 -11.94
CA ARG A 103 9.09 -7.61 -12.47
C ARG A 103 9.35 -7.14 -13.91
N MET A 104 10.62 -7.10 -14.29
CA MET A 104 11.03 -6.85 -15.67
C MET A 104 10.38 -7.86 -16.64
N GLY A 105 9.71 -7.36 -17.67
CA GLY A 105 8.95 -8.14 -18.65
C GLY A 105 7.55 -8.60 -18.20
N GLU A 106 7.11 -8.24 -16.99
CA GLU A 106 5.78 -8.55 -16.45
C GLU A 106 4.93 -7.26 -16.31
N ASP A 107 4.51 -6.91 -15.10
CA ASP A 107 3.96 -5.59 -14.79
C ASP A 107 5.14 -4.72 -14.34
N GLU A 108 5.42 -3.65 -15.09
CA GLU A 108 6.54 -2.73 -14.83
C GLU A 108 6.03 -1.41 -14.22
N GLU A 109 4.88 -0.93 -14.69
CA GLU A 109 4.26 0.33 -14.25
C GLU A 109 2.76 0.15 -14.02
N LEU A 110 2.15 1.17 -13.41
CA LEU A 110 0.71 1.28 -13.27
C LEU A 110 0.27 2.67 -13.69
N SER A 111 -0.61 2.74 -14.69
CA SER A 111 -1.15 3.99 -15.21
C SER A 111 -1.83 4.83 -14.13
N GLN A 112 -1.89 6.14 -14.33
CA GLN A 112 -2.62 7.04 -13.44
C GLN A 112 -4.07 6.59 -13.24
N HIS A 113 -4.45 6.45 -11.98
CA HIS A 113 -5.78 6.02 -11.57
C HIS A 113 -6.07 6.57 -10.17
N PHE A 114 -7.27 6.33 -9.67
CA PHE A 114 -7.59 6.50 -8.26
C PHE A 114 -8.19 5.20 -7.75
N ASP A 115 -8.12 4.97 -6.45
CA ASP A 115 -8.64 3.76 -5.84
C ASP A 115 -10.13 3.89 -5.53
N ASN A 116 -10.85 2.79 -5.75
CA ASN A 116 -12.23 2.67 -5.30
C ASN A 116 -12.28 2.33 -3.80
N ALA A 117 -11.80 3.26 -2.97
CA ALA A 117 -11.77 3.17 -1.51
C ALA A 117 -11.81 4.58 -0.89
N GLU A 118 -12.22 4.68 0.37
CA GLU A 118 -12.04 5.92 1.15
C GLU A 118 -10.56 6.13 1.49
N VAL A 119 -9.87 5.04 1.85
CA VAL A 119 -8.48 5.04 2.31
C VAL A 119 -7.74 3.84 1.70
N THR A 120 -6.57 4.10 1.15
CA THR A 120 -5.64 3.08 0.64
C THR A 120 -4.39 3.02 1.52
N LEU A 121 -3.92 1.80 1.79
CA LEU A 121 -2.64 1.54 2.43
C LEU A 121 -1.75 0.71 1.50
N ASN A 122 -0.66 1.30 1.03
CA ASN A 122 0.40 0.64 0.29
C ASN A 122 1.57 0.35 1.22
N ALA A 123 2.08 -0.89 1.25
CA ALA A 123 3.22 -1.27 2.09
C ALA A 123 4.26 -2.03 1.28
N ASN A 124 5.52 -1.63 1.41
CA ASN A 124 6.64 -2.27 0.74
C ASN A 124 6.93 -3.64 1.36
N LEU A 125 6.74 -4.70 0.58
CA LEU A 125 7.10 -6.07 0.93
C LEU A 125 8.36 -6.56 0.19
N GLY A 126 8.90 -5.75 -0.71
CA GLY A 126 9.96 -6.13 -1.63
C GLY A 126 11.28 -6.42 -0.93
N VAL A 127 11.99 -7.39 -1.49
CA VAL A 127 13.39 -7.71 -1.18
C VAL A 127 14.13 -7.72 -2.52
N ASP A 128 15.35 -7.21 -2.54
CA ASP A 128 16.26 -7.28 -3.69
C ASP A 128 15.67 -6.66 -4.98
N PHE A 129 15.27 -5.39 -4.92
CA PHE A 129 14.81 -4.61 -6.07
C PHE A 129 15.41 -3.18 -6.06
N GLU A 130 15.60 -2.61 -7.25
CA GLU A 130 16.03 -1.23 -7.43
C GLU A 130 14.91 -0.39 -8.08
N GLY A 131 14.74 0.83 -7.59
CA GLY A 131 13.71 1.75 -8.09
C GLY A 131 12.28 1.37 -7.68
N GLY A 132 11.31 1.90 -8.41
CA GLY A 132 9.89 1.86 -8.05
C GLY A 132 9.48 3.12 -7.30
N GLU A 133 8.48 3.82 -7.81
CA GLU A 133 7.99 5.06 -7.23
C GLU A 133 6.46 5.06 -7.20
N LEU A 134 5.88 5.43 -6.07
CA LEU A 134 4.45 5.77 -5.99
C LEU A 134 4.31 7.28 -6.18
N VAL A 135 3.68 7.67 -7.28
CA VAL A 135 3.59 9.07 -7.72
C VAL A 135 2.16 9.55 -7.55
N PHE A 136 1.98 10.72 -6.92
CA PHE A 136 0.68 11.33 -6.68
C PHE A 136 0.49 12.58 -7.54
N TYR A 137 -0.70 12.75 -8.11
CA TYR A 137 -1.10 13.85 -8.97
C TYR A 137 -2.18 14.74 -8.34
N GLY A 138 -2.58 14.44 -7.10
CA GLY A 138 -3.56 15.19 -6.32
C GLY A 138 -4.95 14.56 -6.34
N HIS A 139 -5.90 15.20 -5.67
CA HIS A 139 -7.28 14.71 -5.58
C HIS A 139 -7.94 14.60 -6.96
N LYS A 140 -8.71 13.53 -7.22
CA LYS A 140 -9.33 13.21 -8.52
C LYS A 140 -10.11 14.34 -9.19
N ASP A 141 -10.66 15.27 -8.40
CA ASP A 141 -11.42 16.42 -8.93
C ASP A 141 -10.53 17.59 -9.39
N ARG A 142 -9.21 17.52 -9.13
CA ARG A 142 -8.22 18.58 -9.39
C ARG A 142 -6.92 18.08 -10.00
N ALA A 143 -6.76 16.76 -10.13
CA ALA A 143 -5.54 16.15 -10.64
C ALA A 143 -5.25 16.62 -12.08
N GLY A 144 -3.97 16.82 -12.37
CA GLY A 144 -3.47 17.10 -13.72
C GLY A 144 -2.25 16.24 -14.01
N ASP A 145 -1.54 16.55 -15.09
CA ASP A 145 -0.44 15.70 -15.56
C ASP A 145 0.87 15.86 -14.75
N THR A 146 0.95 16.86 -13.87
CA THR A 146 2.15 17.16 -13.07
C THR A 146 2.05 16.50 -11.69
N PRO A 147 3.03 15.68 -11.28
CA PRO A 147 3.09 15.13 -9.93
C PRO A 147 3.11 16.23 -8.86
N VAL A 148 2.37 16.01 -7.77
CA VAL A 148 2.37 16.88 -6.58
C VAL A 148 3.23 16.31 -5.45
N ALA A 149 3.45 14.99 -5.45
CA ALA A 149 4.31 14.30 -4.51
C ALA A 149 4.72 12.94 -5.07
N CYS A 150 5.79 12.38 -4.53
CA CYS A 150 6.21 11.01 -4.81
C CYS A 150 6.79 10.35 -3.55
N HIS A 151 6.74 9.03 -3.54
CA HIS A 151 7.41 8.19 -2.56
C HIS A 151 8.22 7.12 -3.29
N GLU A 152 9.54 7.24 -3.20
CA GLU A 152 10.47 6.27 -3.75
C GLU A 152 10.52 5.04 -2.85
N TRP A 153 10.40 3.86 -3.46
CA TRP A 153 10.61 2.59 -2.80
C TRP A 153 12.06 2.17 -3.05
N THR A 154 12.73 1.67 -2.01
CA THR A 154 14.06 1.09 -2.17
C THR A 154 14.23 -0.13 -1.28
N SER A 155 14.98 -1.11 -1.77
CA SER A 155 15.51 -2.19 -0.94
C SER A 155 16.91 -1.85 -0.37
N GLU A 156 17.57 -0.82 -0.89
CA GLU A 156 18.92 -0.38 -0.52
C GLU A 156 18.88 0.75 0.52
N SER A 157 18.94 0.38 1.79
CA SER A 157 19.66 1.06 2.90
C SER A 157 19.23 0.45 4.23
N GLY A 158 19.95 -0.59 4.68
CA GLY A 158 19.87 -1.09 6.06
C GLY A 158 18.54 -1.75 6.49
N GLY A 159 17.64 -2.07 5.57
CA GLY A 159 16.37 -2.77 5.86
C GLY A 159 15.28 -1.90 6.50
N LEU A 160 15.48 -0.57 6.54
CA LEU A 160 14.54 0.36 7.16
C LEU A 160 13.28 0.59 6.31
N GLU A 161 13.35 0.55 4.97
CA GLU A 161 12.19 0.79 4.09
C GLU A 161 11.28 -0.43 3.89
N ILE A 162 11.76 -1.65 4.16
CA ILE A 162 10.91 -2.85 4.12
C ILE A 162 9.87 -2.74 5.24
N GLY A 163 8.60 -2.81 4.86
CA GLY A 163 7.47 -2.65 5.77
C GLY A 163 7.10 -1.20 6.06
N HIS A 164 7.80 -0.20 5.51
CA HIS A 164 7.25 1.15 5.41
C HIS A 164 6.19 1.22 4.32
N GLY A 165 5.31 2.20 4.46
CA GLY A 165 4.16 2.34 3.59
C GLY A 165 3.63 3.74 3.51
N VAL A 166 2.68 3.90 2.60
CA VAL A 166 1.93 5.13 2.36
C VAL A 166 0.46 4.87 2.65
N LEU A 167 -0.12 5.65 3.56
CA LEU A 167 -1.55 5.70 3.81
C LEU A 167 -2.10 6.96 3.15
N HIS A 168 -3.06 6.82 2.24
CA HIS A 168 -3.61 7.96 1.51
C HIS A 168 -5.12 7.86 1.29
N LEU A 169 -5.73 9.00 0.92
CA LEU A 169 -7.09 9.02 0.40
C LEU A 169 -7.16 8.17 -0.88
N GLY A 170 -8.16 7.30 -1.00
CA GLY A 170 -8.36 6.55 -2.25
C GLY A 170 -8.73 7.46 -3.43
N ALA A 171 -9.25 8.65 -3.16
CA ALA A 171 -9.51 9.68 -4.17
C ALA A 171 -8.25 10.45 -4.64
N GLN A 172 -7.05 10.12 -4.15
CA GLN A 172 -5.82 10.61 -4.78
C GLN A 172 -5.65 9.93 -6.13
N VAL A 173 -5.29 10.71 -7.15
CA VAL A 173 -4.81 10.14 -8.40
C VAL A 173 -3.35 9.78 -8.21
N ASP A 174 -3.03 8.51 -8.39
CA ASP A 174 -1.69 7.98 -8.27
C ASP A 174 -1.34 7.02 -9.41
N GLY A 175 -0.05 6.70 -9.50
CA GLY A 175 0.47 5.68 -10.40
C GLY A 175 1.78 5.11 -9.86
N ALA A 176 2.18 3.98 -10.41
CA ALA A 176 3.46 3.34 -10.08
C ALA A 176 4.41 3.49 -11.27
N HIS A 177 5.59 4.06 -11.05
CA HIS A 177 6.64 4.15 -12.07
C HIS A 177 7.64 3.00 -11.90
N SER A 178 8.31 2.65 -13.01
CA SER A 178 9.01 1.39 -13.15
C SER A 178 10.08 1.13 -12.09
N ILE A 179 10.11 -0.12 -11.65
CA ILE A 179 11.32 -0.73 -11.09
C ILE A 179 12.35 -0.93 -12.22
N ALA A 180 13.63 -0.81 -11.91
CA ALA A 180 14.74 -0.99 -12.86
C ALA A 180 15.41 -2.37 -12.70
#